data_AF-A0A4R3Q586-F1
#
_entry.id   AF-A0A4R3Q586-F1
#
_cell.length_a   1.000
_cell.length_b   1.000
_cell.length_c   1.000
_cell.angle_alpha   90.00
_cell.angle_beta   90.00
_cell.angle_gamma   90.00
#
_symmetry.space_group_name_H-M   'P 1'
#
loop_
_entity.id
_entity.type
_entity.pdbx_description
1 polymer ?
#
loop_
_entity_poly.entity_id
_entity_poly.type
_entity_poly.pdbx_seq_one_letter_code
_entity_poly.pdbx_strand_id
1 'polypeptide(L)'
;MKKAAALVLRFFGLLRFDLLAGFASAYPSNGEASQIDMVVVRDGDIEKWACLTCPGGCGKMIALSLNPTRRPKWKVTLDFWNRPTIKPSVHQLNECGCHFWITDGKIDWCPGGRPTRVK
;
A
#
# COMPACT_ATOMS: atom_id res chain seq x y z
N MET A 1 -10.16 -9.24 -14.39
CA MET A 1 -9.58 -10.58 -14.70
C MET A 1 -8.30 -10.87 -13.94
N LYS A 2 -7.22 -10.07 -14.09
CA LYS A 2 -5.93 -10.30 -13.41
C LYS A 2 -6.04 -10.45 -11.88
N LYS A 3 -6.83 -9.60 -11.22
CA LYS A 3 -7.07 -9.68 -9.78
C LYS A 3 -7.69 -11.02 -9.36
N ALA A 4 -8.73 -11.47 -10.06
CA ALA A 4 -9.38 -12.74 -9.74
C ALA A 4 -8.39 -13.91 -9.88
N ALA A 5 -7.60 -13.94 -10.95
CA ALA A 5 -6.55 -14.94 -11.14
C ALA A 5 -5.49 -14.87 -10.03
N ALA A 6 -5.02 -13.68 -9.64
CA ALA A 6 -4.07 -13.51 -8.55
C ALA A 6 -4.62 -14.03 -7.21
N LEU A 7 -5.89 -13.77 -6.91
CA LEU A 7 -6.56 -14.26 -5.71
C LEU A 7 -6.70 -15.79 -5.73
N VAL A 8 -7.05 -16.38 -6.87
CA VAL A 8 -7.11 -17.85 -7.04
C VAL A 8 -5.72 -18.47 -6.85
N LEU A 9 -4.68 -17.90 -7.47
CA LEU A 9 -3.31 -18.38 -7.30
C LEU A 9 -2.82 -18.25 -5.85
N ARG A 10 -3.22 -17.18 -5.14
CA ARG A 10 -2.94 -17.03 -3.70
C ARG A 10 -3.64 -18.08 -2.87
N PHE A 11 -4.90 -18.37 -3.18
CA PHE A 11 -5.67 -19.41 -2.50
C PHE A 11 -4.99 -20.80 -2.61
N PHE A 12 -4.46 -21.14 -3.78
CA PHE A 12 -3.70 -22.37 -4.00
C PHE A 12 -2.22 -22.30 -3.55
N GLY A 13 -1.78 -21.19 -2.97
CA GLY A 13 -0.40 -21.02 -2.48
C GLY A 13 0.66 -20.79 -3.57
N LEU A 14 0.24 -20.64 -4.83
CA LEU A 14 1.13 -20.43 -5.99
C LEU A 14 1.62 -18.98 -6.12
N LEU A 15 0.95 -18.03 -5.46
CA LEU A 15 1.32 -16.62 -5.44
C LEU A 15 1.19 -16.05 -4.02
N ARG A 16 2.22 -15.35 -3.53
CA ARG A 16 2.20 -14.76 -2.17
C ARG A 16 2.20 -13.24 -2.24
N PHE A 17 1.22 -12.62 -1.59
CA PHE A 17 1.08 -11.17 -1.40
C PHE A 17 0.08 -10.89 -0.27
N ASP A 18 0.18 -9.69 0.28
CA ASP A 18 -0.73 -9.10 1.26
C ASP A 18 -1.61 -8.01 0.61
N LEU A 19 -1.06 -7.30 -0.38
CA LEU A 19 -1.69 -6.15 -1.03
C LEU A 19 -1.70 -6.33 -2.55
N LEU A 20 -2.80 -5.93 -3.17
CA LEU A 20 -2.85 -5.58 -4.58
C LEU A 20 -3.14 -4.09 -4.74
N ALA A 21 -2.53 -3.50 -5.77
CA ALA A 21 -2.73 -2.11 -6.11
C ALA A 21 -3.68 -1.93 -7.30
N GLY A 22 -4.32 -0.77 -7.35
CA GLY A 22 -5.06 -0.28 -8.50
C GLY A 22 -4.93 1.23 -8.60
N PHE A 23 -5.56 1.81 -9.62
CA PHE A 23 -5.44 3.22 -9.94
C PHE A 23 -6.76 3.95 -9.74
N ALA A 24 -6.70 5.18 -9.26
CA ALA A 24 -7.84 6.09 -9.19
C ALA A 24 -7.44 7.49 -9.66
N SER A 25 -8.38 8.25 -10.21
CA SER A 25 -8.17 9.66 -10.57
C SER A 25 -8.35 10.62 -9.40
N ALA A 26 -9.08 10.19 -8.37
CA ALA A 26 -9.38 10.97 -7.18
C ALA A 26 -8.82 10.29 -5.91
N TYR A 27 -8.62 11.09 -4.87
CA TYR A 27 -8.24 10.61 -3.56
C TYR A 27 -9.40 9.75 -2.98
N PRO A 28 -9.13 8.53 -2.49
CA PRO A 28 -10.20 7.66 -1.99
C PRO A 28 -10.86 8.28 -0.75
N SER A 29 -12.19 8.38 -0.77
CA SER A 29 -12.96 8.69 0.43
C SER A 29 -12.82 7.53 1.44
N ASN A 30 -12.92 7.82 2.74
CA ASN A 30 -12.89 6.81 3.81
C ASN A 30 -14.09 5.86 3.65
N GLY A 31 -13.99 4.85 2.78
CA GLY A 31 -15.07 3.92 2.44
C GLY A 31 -14.96 3.27 1.05
N GLU A 32 -14.28 3.91 0.09
CA GLU A 32 -14.17 3.40 -1.30
C GLU A 32 -13.02 2.40 -1.52
N ALA A 33 -12.14 2.23 -0.53
CA ALA A 33 -11.02 1.28 -0.59
C ALA A 33 -11.46 -0.21 -0.54
N SER A 34 -12.76 -0.51 -0.54
CA SER A 34 -13.30 -1.85 -0.29
C SER A 34 -12.96 -2.91 -1.35
N GLN A 35 -12.44 -2.51 -2.52
CA GLN A 35 -12.02 -3.44 -3.56
C GLN A 35 -10.51 -3.48 -3.80
N ILE A 36 -9.70 -2.57 -3.26
CA ILE A 36 -8.27 -2.52 -3.58
C ILE A 36 -7.50 -2.16 -2.30
N ASP A 37 -6.56 -3.01 -1.91
CA ASP A 37 -5.82 -2.85 -0.66
C ASP A 37 -4.92 -1.60 -0.68
N MET A 38 -4.47 -1.18 -1.87
CA MET A 38 -3.73 0.06 -2.11
C MET A 38 -4.17 0.77 -3.39
N VAL A 39 -4.43 2.07 -3.30
CA VAL A 39 -4.78 2.91 -4.45
C VAL A 39 -3.63 3.84 -4.81
N VAL A 40 -3.16 3.79 -6.05
CA VAL A 40 -2.27 4.80 -6.63
C VAL A 40 -3.14 5.87 -7.30
N VAL A 41 -3.16 7.06 -6.70
CA VAL A 41 -3.88 8.22 -7.23
C VAL A 41 -3.03 8.83 -8.33
N ARG A 42 -3.55 8.84 -9.56
CA ARG A 42 -2.87 9.39 -10.74
C ARG A 42 -3.78 10.28 -11.56
N ASP A 43 -3.20 11.29 -12.20
CA ASP A 43 -3.89 12.20 -13.11
C ASP A 43 -3.06 12.30 -14.39
N GLY A 44 -3.58 11.70 -15.47
CA GLY A 44 -2.76 11.36 -16.64
C GLY A 44 -1.56 10.49 -16.24
N ASP A 45 -0.37 10.94 -16.60
CA ASP A 45 0.91 10.27 -16.30
C ASP A 45 1.52 10.70 -14.95
N ILE A 46 0.83 11.57 -14.20
CA ILE A 46 1.35 12.10 -12.93
C ILE A 46 0.79 11.29 -11.77
N GLU A 47 1.65 10.52 -11.12
CA GLU A 47 1.35 9.85 -9.85
C GLU A 47 1.42 10.85 -8.68
N LYS A 48 0.34 10.97 -7.92
CA LYS A 48 0.20 11.94 -6.83
C LYS A 48 0.38 11.29 -5.47
N TRP A 49 -0.34 10.19 -5.22
CA TRP A 49 -0.39 9.53 -3.91
C TRP A 49 -0.43 8.01 -4.03
N ALA A 50 0.12 7.33 -3.04
CA ALA A 50 -0.20 5.93 -2.76
C ALA A 50 -0.96 5.85 -1.43
N CYS A 51 -2.21 5.42 -1.50
CA CYS A 51 -3.14 5.36 -0.38
C CYS A 51 -3.38 3.91 0.03
N LEU A 52 -3.26 3.59 1.32
CA LEU A 52 -3.57 2.26 1.85
C LEU A 52 -4.09 2.36 3.28
N THR A 53 -4.88 1.38 3.71
CA THR A 53 -5.24 1.27 5.13
C THR A 53 -4.01 0.83 5.91
N CYS A 54 -3.78 1.43 7.08
CA CYS A 54 -2.65 1.09 7.92
C CYS A 54 -2.66 -0.41 8.31
N PRO A 55 -1.62 -1.17 7.95
CA PRO A 55 -1.55 -2.61 8.28
C PRO A 55 -1.26 -2.85 9.78
N GLY A 56 -0.97 -1.79 10.54
CA GLY A 56 -0.81 -1.86 11.99
C GLY A 56 -2.13 -2.02 12.76
N GLY A 57 -3.27 -1.93 12.08
CA GLY A 57 -4.59 -2.19 12.67
C GLY A 57 -5.30 -0.97 13.26
N CYS A 58 -4.72 0.23 13.16
CA CYS A 58 -5.35 1.46 13.69
C CYS A 58 -6.50 2.01 12.82
N GLY A 59 -6.79 1.40 11.67
CA GLY A 59 -7.85 1.82 10.75
C GLY A 59 -7.58 3.14 9.99
N LYS A 60 -6.54 3.90 10.35
CA LYS A 60 -6.18 5.15 9.67
C LYS A 60 -5.69 4.85 8.25
N MET A 61 -6.06 5.72 7.30
CA MET A 61 -5.49 5.70 5.96
C MET A 61 -4.09 6.33 5.97
N ILE A 62 -3.15 5.67 5.30
CA ILE A 62 -1.82 6.18 5.02
C ILE A 62 -1.84 6.73 3.59
N ALA A 63 -1.46 8.00 3.41
CA ALA A 63 -1.25 8.62 2.10
C ALA A 63 0.22 8.99 1.92
N LEU A 64 0.88 8.32 0.99
CA LEU A 64 2.30 8.54 0.68
C LEU A 64 2.40 9.47 -0.52
N SER A 65 3.09 10.60 -0.35
CA SER A 65 3.36 11.51 -1.47
C SER A 65 4.28 10.86 -2.49
N LEU A 66 3.85 10.80 -3.76
CA LEU A 66 4.65 10.34 -4.88
C LEU A 66 5.33 11.48 -5.65
N ASN A 67 5.16 12.72 -5.16
CA ASN A 67 5.76 13.90 -5.76
C ASN A 67 7.31 13.84 -5.67
N PRO A 68 8.03 13.87 -6.81
CA PRO A 68 9.49 13.73 -6.81
C PRO A 68 10.24 14.92 -6.19
N THR A 69 9.60 16.09 -6.03
CA THR A 69 10.23 17.33 -5.56
C THR A 69 10.02 17.63 -4.08
N ARG A 70 9.08 16.94 -3.40
CA ARG A 70 8.80 17.15 -1.97
C ARG A 70 9.31 15.99 -1.11
N ARG A 71 9.54 16.24 0.18
CA ARG A 71 9.89 15.21 1.17
C ARG A 71 8.88 15.22 2.33
N PRO A 72 8.59 14.06 2.93
CA PRO A 72 9.02 12.72 2.50
C PRO A 72 8.35 12.31 1.17
N LYS A 73 9.05 11.49 0.38
CA LYS A 73 8.57 11.00 -0.92
C LYS A 73 8.79 9.51 -1.06
N TRP A 74 7.89 8.88 -1.80
CA TRP A 74 7.95 7.48 -2.15
C TRP A 74 7.90 7.29 -3.66
N LYS A 75 8.41 6.15 -4.10
CA LYS A 75 8.25 5.62 -5.44
C LYS A 75 7.45 4.33 -5.33
N VAL A 76 6.47 4.17 -6.21
CA VAL A 76 5.70 2.93 -6.38
C VAL A 76 6.07 2.30 -7.70
N THR A 77 6.18 0.99 -7.71
CA THR A 77 6.23 0.19 -8.95
C THR A 77 5.29 -0.98 -8.79
N LEU A 78 4.59 -1.35 -9.87
CA LEU A 78 3.70 -2.49 -9.88
C LEU A 78 4.28 -3.59 -10.77
N ASP A 79 4.19 -4.83 -10.32
CA ASP A 79 4.53 -5.99 -11.15
C ASP A 79 3.35 -6.41 -12.05
N PHE A 80 3.50 -7.52 -12.78
CA PHE A 80 2.48 -8.06 -13.68
C PHE A 80 1.12 -8.32 -12.99
N TRP A 81 1.14 -8.69 -11.71
CA TRP A 81 -0.03 -9.01 -10.90
C TRP A 81 -0.62 -7.81 -10.18
N ASN A 82 -0.07 -6.60 -10.42
CA ASN A 82 -0.34 -5.38 -9.66
C ASN A 82 0.06 -5.46 -8.19
N ARG A 83 1.09 -6.26 -7.87
CA ARG A 83 1.66 -6.27 -6.53
C ARG A 83 2.57 -5.05 -6.37
N PRO A 84 2.33 -4.15 -5.41
CA PRO A 84 3.12 -2.94 -5.27
C PRO A 84 4.48 -3.21 -4.62
N THR A 85 5.49 -2.46 -5.05
CA THR A 85 6.76 -2.27 -4.34
C THR A 85 6.90 -0.78 -4.04
N ILE A 86 7.16 -0.43 -2.78
CA ILE A 86 7.28 0.94 -2.28
C ILE A 86 8.67 1.20 -1.75
N LYS A 87 9.28 2.31 -2.17
CA LYS A 87 10.58 2.78 -1.66
C LYS A 87 10.55 4.26 -1.33
N PRO A 88 11.05 4.72 -0.17
CA PRO A 88 11.63 3.95 0.94
C PRO A 88 10.55 3.24 1.79
N SER A 89 10.92 2.70 2.97
CA SER A 89 9.96 2.17 3.94
C SER A 89 8.94 3.22 4.38
N VAL A 90 7.84 2.73 4.95
CA VAL A 90 6.77 3.54 5.50
C VAL A 90 6.90 3.53 7.01
N HIS A 91 7.12 4.70 7.62
CA HIS A 91 7.15 4.88 9.06
C HIS A 91 6.12 5.94 9.46
N GLN A 92 5.07 5.51 10.15
CA GLN A 92 4.05 6.41 10.68
C GLN A 92 4.51 6.96 12.04
N LEU A 93 4.54 8.29 12.16
CA LEU A 93 4.86 8.99 13.41
C LEU A 93 3.62 9.29 14.26
N ASN A 94 2.46 8.73 13.88
CA ASN A 94 1.25 8.80 14.68
C ASN A 94 1.28 7.75 15.81
N GLU A 95 0.23 7.69 16.61
CA GLU A 95 0.11 6.77 17.76
C GLU A 95 0.23 5.28 17.38
N CYS A 96 -0.03 4.92 16.12
CA CYS A 96 0.17 3.55 15.64
C CYS A 96 1.65 3.20 15.56
N GLY A 97 2.53 4.15 15.25
CA GLY A 97 3.98 3.95 15.21
C GLY A 97 4.46 2.88 14.22
N CYS A 98 3.65 2.51 13.23
CA CYS A 98 3.95 1.36 12.39
C CYS A 98 5.13 1.64 11.44
N HIS A 99 6.04 0.67 11.31
CA HIS A 99 7.20 0.75 10.42
C HIS A 99 7.42 -0.54 9.63
N PHE A 100 7.29 -0.45 8.31
CA PHE A 100 7.34 -1.61 7.41
C PHE A 100 7.83 -1.24 6.00
N TRP A 101 8.23 -2.28 5.26
CA TRP A 101 8.49 -2.26 3.83
C TRP A 101 7.34 -2.89 3.07
N ILE A 102 7.16 -2.48 1.81
CA ILE A 102 6.29 -3.17 0.86
C ILE A 102 7.11 -3.58 -0.36
N THR A 103 7.23 -4.88 -0.61
CA THR A 103 7.94 -5.44 -1.76
C THR A 103 7.12 -6.55 -2.39
N ASP A 104 6.86 -6.45 -3.69
CA ASP A 104 6.04 -7.40 -4.46
C ASP A 104 4.73 -7.75 -3.76
N GLY A 105 4.09 -6.72 -3.21
CA GLY A 105 2.80 -6.78 -2.53
C GLY A 105 2.85 -7.41 -1.14
N LYS A 106 4.03 -7.74 -0.60
CA LYS A 106 4.19 -8.24 0.77
C LYS A 106 4.56 -7.12 1.72
N ILE A 107 4.05 -7.18 2.94
CA ILE A 107 4.41 -6.28 4.04
C ILE A 107 5.45 -6.96 4.93
N ASP A 108 6.66 -6.40 4.96
CA ASP A 108 7.75 -6.86 5.80
C ASP A 108 8.01 -5.85 6.92
N TRP A 109 7.82 -6.26 8.17
CA TRP A 109 7.95 -5.39 9.33
C TRP A 109 9.41 -5.11 9.67
N CYS A 110 9.74 -3.85 9.96
CA CYS A 110 11.02 -3.51 10.55
C CYS A 110 11.09 -4.05 12.00
N PRO A 111 12.29 -4.27 12.58
CA PRO A 111 12.44 -4.60 13.99
C PRO A 111 11.72 -3.58 14.88
N GLY A 112 10.78 -4.04 15.72
CA GLY A 112 9.96 -3.17 16.57
C GLY A 112 8.91 -2.34 15.83
N GLY A 113 8.80 -2.45 14.50
CA GLY A 113 7.90 -1.66 13.67
C GLY A 113 6.46 -2.17 13.64
N ARG A 114 6.20 -3.39 14.13
CA ARG A 114 4.84 -3.93 14.23
C ARG A 114 4.20 -3.50 15.55
N PRO A 115 3.07 -2.78 15.54
CA PRO A 115 2.41 -2.33 16.76
C PRO A 115 1.91 -3.54 17.57
N THR A 116 2.16 -3.56 18.88
CA THR A 116 1.75 -4.64 19.80
C THR A 116 0.41 -4.36 20.49
N ARG A 117 -0.02 -3.09 20.53
CA ARG A 117 -1.37 -2.66 20.93
C ARG A 117 -1.80 -1.49 20.06
N VAL A 118 -2.94 -1.62 19.40
CA VAL A 118 -3.67 -0.47 18.88
C VAL A 118 -4.36 0.15 20.10
N LYS A 119 -3.94 1.35 20.52
CA LYS A 119 -4.63 2.11 21.57
C LYS A 119 -5.86 2.79 21.01
#